data_AF-A0A914CUU9-F1
#
_entry.id   AF-A0A914CUU9-F1
#
_cell.length_a   1.000
_cell.length_b   1.000
_cell.length_c   1.000
_cell.angle_alpha   90.00
_cell.angle_beta   90.00
_cell.angle_gamma   90.00
#
_symmetry.space_group_name_H-M   'P 1'
#
loop_
_entity.id
_entity.type
_entity.pdbx_description
1 polymer ?
#
loop_
_entity_poly.entity_id
_entity_poly.type
_entity_poly.pdbx_seq_one_letter_code
_entity_poly.pdbx_strand_id
1 'polypeptide(L)'
;MEKNRGIIRELLKFEFELDHSAKEAMDNINRAKGNGTVSKVAAYLWYSKFRSNKMEIEDKKEFFDSKDREWYRRGIHKLEEQWQKVIESGGEYFDY
;
A
#
# COMPACT_ATOMS: atom_id res chain seq x y z
N MET A 1 11.82 -10.45 14.46
CA MET A 1 12.12 -9.27 13.63
C MET A 1 10.87 -8.93 12.84
N GLU A 2 10.28 -7.77 13.09
CA GLU A 2 9.18 -7.21 12.30
C GLU A 2 9.55 -7.37 10.81
N LYS A 3 8.91 -8.30 10.11
CA LYS A 3 9.12 -8.46 8.68
C LYS A 3 8.54 -7.21 8.05
N ASN A 4 9.38 -6.24 7.71
CA ASN A 4 8.95 -5.03 7.03
C ASN A 4 8.57 -5.38 5.59
N ARG A 5 7.38 -5.96 5.45
CA ARG A 5 6.80 -6.41 4.19
C ARG A 5 6.65 -5.23 3.23
N GLY A 6 6.39 -4.03 3.74
CA GLY A 6 6.42 -2.78 2.97
C GLY A 6 7.78 -2.56 2.29
N ILE A 7 8.87 -2.53 3.07
CA ILE A 7 10.23 -2.35 2.53
C ILE A 7 10.57 -3.44 1.49
N ILE A 8 10.19 -4.70 1.74
CA ILE A 8 10.45 -5.78 0.77
C ILE A 8 9.73 -5.51 -0.57
N ARG A 9 8.47 -5.08 -0.51
CA ARG A 9 7.67 -4.76 -1.70
C ARG A 9 8.20 -3.53 -2.44
N GLU A 10 8.71 -2.55 -1.70
CA GLU A 10 9.37 -1.36 -2.24
C GLU A 10 10.65 -1.72 -2.99
N LEU A 11 11.51 -2.58 -2.41
CA LEU A 11 12.71 -3.09 -3.09
C LEU A 11 12.36 -3.91 -4.34
N LEU A 12 11.33 -4.76 -4.27
CA LEU A 12 10.85 -5.51 -5.44
C LEU A 12 10.34 -4.58 -6.56
N LYS A 13 9.70 -3.46 -6.19
CA LYS A 13 9.25 -2.46 -7.16
C LYS A 13 10.43 -1.72 -7.78
N PHE A 14 11.41 -1.30 -6.98
CA PHE A 14 12.63 -0.67 -7.46
C PHE A 14 13.38 -1.55 -8.47
N GLU A 15 13.58 -2.84 -8.17
CA GLU A 15 14.23 -3.78 -9.09
C GLU A 15 13.40 -4.02 -10.37
N PHE A 16 12.06 -3.98 -10.28
CA PHE A 16 11.19 -4.05 -11.44
C PHE A 16 11.33 -2.83 -12.35
N GLU A 17 11.47 -1.64 -11.78
CA GLU A 17 11.70 -0.38 -12.51
C GLU A 17 13.09 -0.31 -13.16
N LEU A 18 14.05 -1.14 -12.70
CA LEU A 18 15.35 -1.36 -13.35
C LEU A 18 15.32 -2.42 -14.46
N ASP A 19 14.14 -2.92 -14.84
CA ASP A 19 13.93 -4.01 -15.81
C ASP A 19 14.59 -5.35 -15.41
N HIS A 20 15.00 -5.52 -14.15
CA HIS A 20 15.50 -6.80 -13.67
C HIS A 20 14.36 -7.81 -13.52
N SER A 21 14.66 -9.09 -13.79
CA SER A 21 13.69 -10.16 -13.61
C SER A 21 13.36 -10.42 -12.13
N ALA A 22 12.21 -11.05 -11.87
CA ALA A 22 11.78 -11.40 -10.51
C ALA A 22 12.81 -12.29 -9.78
N LYS A 23 13.56 -13.12 -10.53
CA LYS A 23 14.61 -13.96 -9.98
C LYS A 23 15.82 -13.12 -9.57
N GLU A 24 16.28 -12.22 -10.44
CA GLU A 24 17.40 -11.32 -10.14
C GLU A 24 17.09 -10.43 -8.93
N ALA A 25 15.89 -9.84 -8.89
CA ALA A 25 15.45 -9.04 -7.75
C ALA A 25 15.45 -9.84 -6.43
N MET A 26 14.92 -11.06 -6.46
CA MET A 26 14.93 -11.95 -5.29
C MET A 26 16.36 -12.25 -4.83
N ASP A 27 17.25 -12.59 -5.76
CA ASP A 27 18.65 -12.94 -5.47
C ASP A 27 19.41 -11.71 -4.93
N ASN A 28 19.20 -10.53 -5.53
CA ASN A 28 19.76 -9.24 -5.10
C ASN A 28 19.31 -8.88 -3.67
N ILE A 29 18.01 -8.96 -3.40
CA ILE A 29 17.45 -8.63 -2.08
C ILE A 29 17.90 -9.64 -1.03
N ASN A 30 17.86 -10.95 -1.32
CA ASN A 30 18.32 -11.97 -0.38
C ASN A 30 19.81 -11.87 -0.08
N ARG A 31 20.63 -11.49 -1.09
CA ARG A 31 22.05 -11.20 -0.88
C ARG A 31 22.27 -9.99 0.03
N ALA A 32 21.49 -8.91 -0.15
CA ALA A 32 21.66 -7.66 0.60
C ALA A 32 21.02 -7.67 2.00
N LYS A 33 19.89 -8.36 2.19
CA LYS A 33 19.07 -8.32 3.40
C LYS A 33 19.10 -9.61 4.23
N GLY A 34 19.70 -10.67 3.68
CA GLY A 34 19.81 -11.98 4.32
C GLY A 34 19.06 -13.06 3.55
N ASN A 35 19.63 -14.27 3.54
CA ASN A 35 19.07 -15.37 2.77
C ASN A 35 17.64 -15.70 3.22
N GLY A 36 16.73 -15.89 2.27
CA GLY A 36 15.32 -16.18 2.55
C GLY A 36 14.45 -14.97 2.94
N THR A 37 14.96 -13.74 2.83
CA THR A 37 14.18 -12.51 3.06
C THR A 37 12.95 -12.45 2.15
N VAL A 38 13.14 -12.79 0.87
CA VAL A 38 12.10 -12.86 -0.16
C VAL A 38 12.03 -14.28 -0.69
N SER A 39 10.83 -14.86 -0.66
CA SER A 39 10.57 -16.15 -1.28
C SER A 39 10.33 -16.00 -2.77
N LYS A 40 10.65 -17.05 -3.54
CA LYS A 40 10.36 -17.11 -4.99
C LYS A 40 8.89 -16.80 -5.29
N VAL A 41 7.96 -17.40 -4.55
CA VAL A 41 6.52 -17.17 -4.74
C VAL A 41 6.16 -15.70 -4.55
N ALA A 42 6.69 -15.05 -3.51
CA ALA A 42 6.41 -13.64 -3.25
C ALA A 42 6.94 -12.74 -4.37
N ALA A 43 8.20 -12.92 -4.79
CA ALA A 43 8.80 -12.13 -5.86
C ALA A 43 7.99 -12.22 -7.16
N TYR A 44 7.66 -13.44 -7.61
CA TYR A 44 6.91 -13.63 -8.85
C TYR A 44 5.47 -13.11 -8.77
N LEU A 45 4.80 -13.25 -7.61
CA LEU A 45 3.46 -12.70 -7.41
C LEU A 45 3.46 -11.17 -7.53
N TRP A 46 4.39 -10.49 -6.88
CA TRP A 46 4.50 -9.02 -6.95
C TRP A 46 4.85 -8.53 -8.34
N TYR A 47 5.80 -9.19 -9.01
CA TYR A 47 6.10 -8.91 -10.40
C TYR A 47 4.90 -9.10 -11.33
N SER A 48 4.05 -10.11 -11.07
CA SER A 48 2.81 -10.27 -11.83
C SER A 48 1.85 -9.10 -11.63
N LYS A 49 1.77 -8.54 -10.42
CA LYS A 49 0.96 -7.35 -10.13
C LYS A 49 1.51 -6.12 -10.84
N PHE A 50 2.82 -5.89 -10.78
CA PHE A 50 3.46 -4.74 -11.42
C PHE A 50 3.27 -4.74 -12.94
N ARG A 51 3.40 -5.91 -13.59
CA ARG A 51 3.07 -6.07 -15.01
C ARG A 51 1.60 -5.76 -15.35
N SER A 52 0.68 -5.92 -14.40
CA SER A 52 -0.73 -5.52 -14.55
C SER A 52 -0.99 -4.07 -14.10
N ASN A 53 0.05 -3.25 -13.99
CA ASN A 53 0.02 -1.86 -13.53
C ASN A 53 -0.55 -1.67 -12.10
N LYS A 54 -0.48 -2.71 -11.26
CA LYS A 54 -0.91 -2.66 -9.86
C LYS A 54 0.30 -2.35 -8.97
N MET A 55 0.71 -1.09 -8.96
CA MET A 55 1.94 -0.61 -8.30
C MET A 55 1.78 -0.24 -6.82
N GLU A 56 0.57 -0.33 -6.27
CA GLU A 56 0.31 -0.14 -4.83
C GLU A 56 0.97 -1.28 -4.03
N ILE A 57 1.94 -0.93 -3.19
CA ILE A 57 2.71 -1.88 -2.35
C ILE A 57 2.23 -1.93 -0.89
N GLU A 58 1.41 -0.95 -0.48
CA GLU A 58 0.90 -0.84 0.88
C GLU A 58 -0.13 -1.93 1.20
N ASP A 59 -0.09 -2.42 2.43
CA ASP A 59 -1.11 -3.32 2.93
C ASP A 59 -2.29 -2.51 3.46
N LYS A 60 -3.40 -2.48 2.71
CA LYS A 60 -4.62 -1.75 3.12
C LYS A 60 -5.11 -2.21 4.50
N LYS A 61 -4.85 -3.48 4.86
CA LYS A 61 -5.22 -3.99 6.18
C LYS A 61 -4.40 -3.32 7.29
N GLU A 62 -3.09 -3.17 7.11
CA GLU A 62 -2.23 -2.50 8.10
C GLU A 62 -2.65 -1.04 8.31
N PHE A 63 -3.07 -0.33 7.25
CA PHE A 63 -3.61 1.02 7.36
C PHE A 63 -4.85 1.07 8.28
N PHE A 64 -5.84 0.21 8.06
CA PHE A 64 -7.07 0.20 8.88
C PHE A 64 -6.81 -0.34 10.29
N ASP A 65 -5.98 -1.37 10.43
CA ASP A 65 -5.58 -1.91 11.73
C ASP A 65 -4.86 -0.85 12.59
N SER A 66 -4.17 0.12 11.96
CA SER A 66 -3.50 1.22 12.67
C SER A 66 -4.44 2.30 13.23
N LYS A 67 -5.72 2.31 12.84
CA LYS A 67 -6.67 3.35 13.26
C LYS A 67 -7.33 2.99 14.58
N ASP A 68 -7.39 3.97 15.50
CA ASP A 68 -8.11 3.83 16.76
C ASP A 68 -9.61 4.11 16.59
N ARG A 69 -10.39 3.83 17.64
CA ARG A 69 -11.84 4.07 17.66
C ARG A 69 -12.17 5.55 17.42
N GLU A 70 -11.35 6.46 17.93
CA GLU A 70 -11.58 7.91 17.80
C GLU A 70 -11.41 8.40 16.37
N TRP A 71 -10.50 7.81 15.59
CA TRP A 71 -10.35 8.09 14.17
C TRP A 71 -11.66 7.83 13.41
N TYR A 72 -12.28 6.66 13.65
CA TYR A 72 -13.58 6.33 13.04
C TYR A 72 -14.70 7.24 13.54
N ARG A 73 -14.76 7.50 14.87
CA ARG A 73 -15.78 8.37 15.47
C ARG A 73 -15.74 9.79 14.87
N ARG A 74 -14.54 10.37 14.74
CA ARG A 74 -14.36 11.69 14.11
C ARG A 74 -14.81 11.70 12.65
N GLY A 75 -14.50 10.65 11.89
CA GLY A 75 -14.96 10.51 10.51
C GLY A 75 -16.49 10.54 10.39
N ILE A 76 -17.18 9.82 11.28
CA ILE A 76 -18.66 9.80 11.32
C ILE A 76 -19.23 11.16 11.73
N HIS A 77 -18.66 11.82 12.75
CA HIS A 77 -19.13 13.14 13.18
C HIS A 77 -18.96 14.20 12.07
N LYS A 78 -17.93 14.09 11.23
CA LYS A 78 -17.70 14.99 10.10
C LYS A 78 -18.83 14.95 9.07
N LEU A 79 -19.63 13.87 9.03
CA LEU A 79 -20.78 13.77 8.13
C LEU A 79 -21.85 14.81 8.44
N GLU A 80 -22.08 15.15 9.71
CA GLU A 80 -23.07 16.17 10.10
C GLU A 80 -22.70 17.54 9.50
N GLU A 81 -21.43 17.94 9.64
CA GLU A 81 -20.89 19.16 9.03
C GLU A 81 -20.99 19.14 7.50
N GLN A 82 -20.75 17.97 6.88
CA GLN A 82 -20.85 17.82 5.43
C GLN A 82 -22.29 17.92 4.93
N TRP A 83 -23.25 17.32 5.64
CA TRP A 83 -24.66 17.43 5.28
C TRP A 83 -25.14 18.88 5.33
N GLN A 84 -24.69 19.65 6.32
CA GLN A 84 -25.00 21.07 6.39
C GLN A 84 -24.49 21.82 5.15
N LYS A 85 -23.26 21.52 4.70
CA LYS A 85 -22.68 22.09 3.47
C LYS A 85 -23.46 21.70 2.21
N VAL A 86 -23.96 20.46 2.10
CA VAL A 86 -24.81 20.03 0.96
C VAL A 86 -26.07 20.89 0.88
N ILE A 87 -26.70 21.18 2.02
CA ILE A 87 -27.93 21.98 2.06
C ILE A 87 -27.61 23.42 1.63
N GLU A 88 -26.54 23.99 2.17
CA GLU A 88 -26.11 25.36 1.86
C GLU A 88 -25.67 25.54 0.40
N SER A 89 -25.11 24.48 -0.22
CA SER A 89 -24.72 24.49 -1.63
C SER A 89 -25.85 24.15 -2.60
N GLY A 90 -27.07 23.91 -2.11
CA GLY A 90 -28.19 23.47 -2.95
C GLY A 90 -27.95 22.10 -3.62
N GLY A 91 -27.11 21.26 -3.01
CA GLY A 91 -26.77 19.93 -3.53
C GLY A 91 -25.55 19.88 -4.45
N GLU A 92 -24.86 21.00 -4.69
CA GLU A 92 -23.60 20.99 -5.41
C GLU A 92 -22.48 20.33 -4.58
N TYR A 93 -21.55 19.66 -5.26
CA TYR A 93 -20.33 19.14 -4.63
C TYR A 93 -19.49 20.30 -4.09
N PHE A 94 -18.93 20.11 -2.90
CA PHE A 94 -18.02 21.05 -2.26
C PHE A 94 -16.66 20.40 -2.00
N ASP A 95 -15.62 21.23 -1.98
CA ASP A 95 -14.27 20.79 -1.70
C ASP A 95 -14.08 20.36 -0.24
N TYR A 96 -13.07 19.51 -0.02
CA TYR A 96 -12.81 18.79 1.23
C TYR A 96 -11.63 19.33 2.04
#